data_AF-A0A961A259-F1
#
_entry.id   AF-A0A961A259-F1
#
_cell.length_a   1.000
_cell.length_b   1.000
_cell.length_c   1.000
_cell.angle_alpha   90.00
_cell.angle_beta   90.00
_cell.angle_gamma   90.00
#
_symmetry.space_group_name_H-M   'P 1'
#
loop_
_entity.id
_entity.type
_entity.pdbx_description
1 polymer ?
#
loop_
_entity_poly.entity_id
_entity_poly.type
_entity_poly.pdbx_seq_one_letter_code
_entity_poly.pdbx_strand_id
1 'polypeptide(L)'
;KILDTETLRGPVLHLGQQLFPLNSALYQPLTLENYQIQVKNFYPYAAVYQGQLVNQGDKPQNPAVELSLLDKKGKELSISLFSKFPEMKGHLELQGLEASLLWIPKSLGEGKNQLLLFRLPSGELYAQFKSAGSWQKAQLIQRGQVLETGWMDFKFSFNNLVQDSKIERNFKEVKLPKGQEGPPPALHLHLARGGERQSHWLGRGEQVEARLGDKTYQVAYGLKSKPLGFDLYLKDFVMGHYPGTQDPSDYESHVGFFDQKKGEEREEVIAMNQPLVYGGLKLFQASYQLNPNGPDWSVLSVSYDPGIVFKYLGSIILVLGTILIFFFRGIFSKARS
;
A
#
# COMPACT_ATOMS: atom_id res chain seq x y z
N LYS A 1 -26.69 17.56 6.39
CA LYS A 1 -27.15 16.79 5.21
C LYS A 1 -26.16 15.67 4.98
N ILE A 2 -26.62 14.45 4.72
CA ILE A 2 -25.76 13.35 4.26
C ILE A 2 -25.01 13.86 3.03
N LEU A 3 -23.71 13.59 2.91
CA LEU A 3 -22.97 13.90 1.68
C LEU A 3 -23.76 13.30 0.52
N ASP A 4 -24.23 14.13 -0.39
CA ASP A 4 -24.73 13.64 -1.67
C ASP A 4 -23.52 13.10 -2.44
N THR A 5 -23.24 11.81 -2.23
CA THR A 5 -22.05 11.14 -2.76
C THR A 5 -22.13 10.92 -4.27
N GLU A 6 -23.31 11.11 -4.88
CA GLU A 6 -23.47 10.94 -6.32
C GLU A 6 -22.93 12.15 -7.08
N THR A 7 -23.14 13.37 -6.55
CA THR A 7 -22.72 14.62 -7.18
C THR A 7 -21.34 15.12 -6.75
N LEU A 8 -20.86 14.67 -5.58
CA LEU A 8 -19.59 15.12 -4.99
C LEU A 8 -18.47 14.08 -5.19
N ARG A 9 -18.03 13.83 -6.43
CA ARG A 9 -16.87 12.95 -6.72
C ARG A 9 -15.63 13.75 -7.10
N GLY A 10 -14.46 13.27 -6.66
CA GLY A 10 -13.16 13.89 -6.94
C GLY A 10 -12.81 15.03 -5.98
N PRO A 11 -12.13 16.09 -6.45
CA PRO A 11 -11.75 17.20 -5.60
C PRO A 11 -12.98 18.04 -5.23
N VAL A 12 -13.19 18.27 -3.95
CA VAL A 12 -14.30 19.08 -3.44
C VAL A 12 -13.76 20.13 -2.49
N LEU A 13 -13.99 21.39 -2.82
CA LEU A 13 -13.63 22.50 -1.97
C LEU A 13 -14.72 22.72 -0.92
N HIS A 14 -14.34 22.69 0.35
CA HIS A 14 -15.20 23.01 1.48
C HIS A 14 -14.88 24.42 1.96
N LEU A 15 -15.87 25.32 1.90
CA LEU A 15 -15.76 26.71 2.33
C LEU A 15 -16.93 27.04 3.26
N GLY A 16 -16.63 27.36 4.52
CA GLY A 16 -17.64 27.57 5.55
C GLY A 16 -18.51 26.33 5.72
N GLN A 17 -19.81 26.43 5.38
CA GLN A 17 -20.77 25.30 5.43
C GLN A 17 -21.12 24.73 4.05
N GLN A 18 -20.43 25.16 3.00
CA GLN A 18 -20.74 24.83 1.62
C GLN A 18 -19.66 23.95 0.99
N LEU A 19 -20.09 23.03 0.11
CA LEU A 19 -19.22 22.12 -0.64
C LEU A 19 -19.32 22.45 -2.13
N PHE A 20 -18.18 22.59 -2.78
CA PHE A 20 -18.04 22.98 -4.17
C PHE A 20 -17.19 21.92 -4.90
N PRO A 21 -17.77 21.01 -5.69
CA PRO A 21 -17.01 20.01 -6.43
C PRO A 21 -16.19 20.68 -7.53
N LEU A 22 -14.86 20.64 -7.43
CA LEU A 22 -13.93 21.26 -8.39
C LEU A 22 -13.99 20.53 -9.74
N ASN A 23 -14.97 20.90 -10.55
CA ASN A 23 -15.10 20.55 -11.95
C ASN A 23 -14.69 21.75 -12.81
N SER A 24 -14.69 21.58 -14.14
CA SER A 24 -14.32 22.64 -15.09
C SER A 24 -15.17 23.92 -14.97
N ALA A 25 -16.30 23.92 -14.26
CA ALA A 25 -17.15 25.08 -14.07
C ALA A 25 -16.71 26.02 -12.93
N LEU A 26 -15.80 25.59 -12.05
CA LEU A 26 -15.40 26.35 -10.84
C LEU A 26 -14.21 27.31 -11.00
N TYR A 27 -13.80 27.59 -12.24
CA TYR A 27 -12.92 28.74 -12.54
C TYR A 27 -13.66 30.09 -12.46
N GLN A 28 -14.99 30.08 -12.29
CA GLN A 28 -15.75 31.29 -12.06
C GLN A 28 -15.59 31.78 -10.61
N PRO A 29 -15.44 33.10 -10.40
CA PRO A 29 -15.39 33.67 -9.06
C PRO A 29 -16.66 33.36 -8.27
N LEU A 30 -16.49 32.81 -7.08
CA LEU A 30 -17.56 32.62 -6.09
C LEU A 30 -17.57 33.80 -5.12
N THR A 31 -18.73 34.18 -4.62
CA THR A 31 -18.81 35.14 -3.50
C THR A 31 -19.32 34.41 -2.28
N LEU A 32 -18.53 34.41 -1.20
CA LEU A 32 -18.90 33.80 0.07
C LEU A 32 -18.54 34.77 1.21
N GLU A 33 -19.57 35.11 2.00
CA GLU A 33 -19.47 36.06 3.13
C GLU A 33 -18.84 37.42 2.73
N ASN A 34 -17.57 37.63 3.09
CA ASN A 34 -16.81 38.86 2.87
C ASN A 34 -15.72 38.72 1.79
N TYR A 35 -15.66 37.58 1.10
CA TYR A 35 -14.62 37.28 0.12
C TYR A 35 -15.20 36.95 -1.26
N GLN A 36 -14.55 37.49 -2.30
CA GLN A 36 -14.61 36.88 -3.64
C GLN A 36 -13.50 35.85 -3.74
N ILE A 37 -13.85 34.62 -4.10
CA ILE A 37 -12.99 33.45 -4.06
C ILE A 37 -12.85 32.93 -5.48
N GLN A 38 -11.61 32.80 -5.96
CA GLN A 38 -11.32 32.28 -7.28
C GLN A 38 -10.30 31.16 -7.18
N VAL A 39 -10.57 30.04 -7.87
CA VAL A 39 -9.58 28.97 -8.05
C VAL A 39 -8.55 29.44 -9.07
N LYS A 40 -7.31 29.63 -8.63
CA LYS A 40 -6.19 29.98 -9.51
C LYS A 40 -5.68 28.75 -10.24
N ASN A 41 -5.34 27.72 -9.46
CA ASN A 41 -4.72 26.50 -9.97
C ASN A 41 -5.23 25.28 -9.21
N PHE A 42 -5.27 24.15 -9.92
CA PHE A 42 -5.48 22.84 -9.32
C PHE A 42 -4.34 21.91 -9.71
N TYR A 43 -3.76 21.22 -8.73
CA TYR A 43 -2.59 20.36 -8.87
C TYR A 43 -2.98 18.94 -8.44
N PRO A 44 -3.29 18.00 -9.36
CA PRO A 44 -3.56 16.61 -9.01
C PRO A 44 -2.39 15.96 -8.25
N TYR A 45 -1.16 16.29 -8.63
CA TYR A 45 0.05 15.86 -7.94
C TYR A 45 0.92 17.06 -7.56
N ALA A 46 0.54 17.71 -6.46
CA ALA A 46 1.26 18.85 -5.92
C ALA A 46 2.58 18.45 -5.28
N ALA A 47 3.65 19.13 -5.67
CA ALA A 47 4.95 19.11 -5.01
C ALA A 47 5.48 20.54 -4.84
N VAL A 48 6.36 20.75 -3.86
CA VAL A 48 7.05 22.03 -3.69
C VAL A 48 8.43 21.92 -4.32
N TYR A 49 8.69 22.76 -5.32
CA TYR A 49 10.00 22.87 -5.97
C TYR A 49 10.44 24.33 -5.93
N GLN A 50 11.62 24.60 -5.36
CA GLN A 50 12.16 25.96 -5.21
C GLN A 50 11.17 26.95 -4.53
N GLY A 51 10.39 26.46 -3.57
CA GLY A 51 9.42 27.27 -2.84
C GLY A 51 8.10 27.55 -3.57
N GLN A 52 7.89 26.97 -4.76
CA GLN A 52 6.66 27.08 -5.52
C GLN A 52 5.95 25.74 -5.66
N LEU A 53 4.63 25.78 -5.74
CA LEU A 53 3.80 24.61 -6.05
C LEU A 53 3.90 24.27 -7.54
N VAL A 54 4.30 23.04 -7.83
CA VAL A 54 4.38 22.48 -9.18
C VAL A 54 3.52 21.24 -9.30
N ASN A 55 2.95 21.01 -10.49
CA ASN A 55 2.24 19.77 -10.80
C ASN A 55 3.23 18.73 -11.34
N GLN A 56 3.33 17.56 -10.71
CA GLN A 56 4.18 16.46 -11.16
C GLN A 56 3.45 15.43 -12.04
N GLY A 57 2.13 15.57 -12.23
CA GLY A 57 1.36 14.72 -13.13
C GLY A 57 -0.14 14.82 -12.89
N ASP A 58 -0.91 14.16 -13.76
CA ASP A 58 -2.38 14.28 -13.76
C ASP A 58 -3.08 13.30 -12.82
N LYS A 59 -2.33 12.31 -12.30
CA LYS A 59 -2.88 11.36 -11.33
C LYS A 59 -2.98 12.01 -9.95
N PRO A 60 -4.11 11.88 -9.24
CA PRO A 60 -4.34 12.52 -7.95
C PRO A 60 -3.53 11.83 -6.83
N GLN A 61 -2.23 12.12 -6.75
CA GLN A 61 -1.34 11.58 -5.72
C GLN A 61 -1.25 12.48 -4.50
N ASN A 62 -1.23 13.80 -4.67
CA ASN A 62 -1.29 14.78 -3.60
C ASN A 62 -2.08 15.99 -4.09
N PRO A 63 -3.41 15.88 -4.22
CA PRO A 63 -4.22 16.96 -4.77
C PRO A 63 -4.10 18.23 -3.92
N ALA A 64 -3.83 19.35 -4.59
CA ALA A 64 -3.85 20.68 -3.98
C ALA A 64 -4.61 21.67 -4.86
N VAL A 65 -5.17 22.69 -4.23
CA VAL A 65 -5.80 23.82 -4.92
C VAL A 65 -5.22 25.12 -4.40
N GLU A 66 -4.94 26.04 -5.31
CA GLU A 66 -4.56 27.41 -5.00
C GLU A 66 -5.77 28.31 -5.20
N LEU A 67 -6.14 29.05 -4.16
CA LEU A 67 -7.25 29.98 -4.16
C LEU A 67 -6.73 31.40 -4.03
N SER A 68 -7.36 32.31 -4.76
CA SER A 68 -7.31 33.75 -4.52
C SER A 68 -8.56 34.19 -3.78
N LEU A 69 -8.38 34.99 -2.76
CA LEU A 69 -9.42 35.55 -1.90
C LEU A 69 -9.28 37.07 -1.93
N LEU A 70 -10.25 37.77 -2.50
CA LEU A 70 -10.33 39.22 -2.49
C LEU A 70 -11.28 39.65 -1.37
N ASP A 71 -10.79 40.37 -0.38
CA ASP A 71 -11.64 40.92 0.67
C ASP A 71 -12.45 42.14 0.17
N LYS A 72 -13.45 42.57 0.96
CA LYS A 72 -14.27 43.77 0.65
C LYS A 72 -13.48 45.07 0.49
N LYS A 73 -12.23 45.13 0.95
CA LYS A 73 -11.34 46.29 0.83
C LYS A 73 -10.42 46.19 -0.40
N GLY A 74 -10.57 45.13 -1.21
CA GLY A 74 -9.77 44.89 -2.40
C GLY A 74 -8.39 44.29 -2.11
N LYS A 75 -8.13 43.81 -0.89
CA LYS A 75 -6.89 43.09 -0.57
C LYS A 75 -6.99 41.66 -1.06
N GLU A 76 -6.07 41.27 -1.94
CA GLU A 76 -5.95 39.90 -2.43
C GLU A 76 -5.07 39.06 -1.48
N LEU A 77 -5.53 37.85 -1.17
CA LEU A 77 -4.84 36.87 -0.35
C LEU A 77 -4.81 35.55 -1.13
N SER A 78 -3.64 34.90 -1.21
CA SER A 78 -3.51 33.59 -1.87
C SER A 78 -3.31 32.51 -0.81
N ILE A 79 -4.05 31.41 -0.92
CA ILE A 79 -3.89 30.25 -0.05
C ILE A 79 -3.77 28.98 -0.88
N SER A 80 -3.04 28.01 -0.34
CA SER A 80 -2.95 26.66 -0.88
C SER A 80 -3.58 25.68 0.11
N LEU A 81 -4.43 24.80 -0.39
CA LEU A 81 -5.10 23.77 0.40
C LEU A 81 -4.74 22.39 -0.17
N PHE A 82 -4.37 21.47 0.70
CA PHE A 82 -3.96 20.10 0.34
C PHE A 82 -4.97 19.10 0.89
N SER A 83 -5.35 18.11 0.08
CA SER A 83 -6.32 17.09 0.52
C SER A 83 -5.74 16.04 1.45
N LYS A 84 -4.46 15.69 1.29
CA LYS A 84 -3.76 14.70 2.12
C LYS A 84 -3.20 15.27 3.41
N PHE A 85 -2.99 16.58 3.46
CA PHE A 85 -2.36 17.30 4.56
C PHE A 85 -3.14 18.58 4.86
N PRO A 86 -4.41 18.46 5.33
CA PRO A 86 -5.29 19.61 5.56
C PRO A 86 -4.75 20.62 6.59
N GLU A 87 -3.79 20.20 7.42
CA GLU A 87 -3.04 21.01 8.37
C GLU A 87 -1.99 21.93 7.72
N MET A 88 -1.50 21.59 6.51
CA MET A 88 -0.60 22.44 5.73
C MET A 88 -1.39 23.57 5.06
N LYS A 89 -1.94 24.46 5.89
CA LYS A 89 -2.51 25.72 5.43
C LYS A 89 -1.36 26.73 5.34
N GLY A 90 -1.24 27.44 4.22
CA GLY A 90 -0.37 28.62 4.16
C GLY A 90 -0.69 29.54 5.36
N HIS A 91 0.32 30.25 5.90
CA HIS A 91 0.27 31.01 7.17
C HIS A 91 -0.77 32.15 7.28
N LEU A 92 -1.88 32.10 6.56
CA LEU A 92 -2.93 33.10 6.59
C LEU A 92 -4.11 32.63 7.43
N GLU A 93 -4.31 33.34 8.53
CA GLU A 93 -5.53 33.30 9.33
C GLU A 93 -6.66 33.94 8.51
N LEU A 94 -7.42 33.10 7.81
CA LEU A 94 -8.67 33.50 7.16
C LEU A 94 -9.63 33.92 8.28
N GLN A 95 -10.03 35.19 8.34
CA GLN A 95 -10.82 35.80 9.42
C GLN A 95 -12.17 35.07 9.67
N GLY A 96 -12.13 33.89 10.29
CA GLY A 96 -13.28 33.01 10.51
C GLY A 96 -13.69 32.10 9.34
N LEU A 97 -13.14 32.26 8.12
CA LEU A 97 -13.51 31.40 6.99
C LEU A 97 -12.77 30.05 7.08
N GLU A 98 -13.52 28.99 7.38
CA GLU A 98 -12.99 27.64 7.33
C GLU A 98 -12.89 27.16 5.87
N ALA A 99 -11.68 26.82 5.43
CA ALA A 99 -11.43 26.30 4.09
C ALA A 99 -10.62 25.00 4.15
N SER A 100 -11.06 24.00 3.38
CA SER A 100 -10.34 22.73 3.22
C SER A 100 -10.60 22.12 1.85
N LEU A 101 -9.61 21.41 1.31
CA LEU A 101 -9.78 20.59 0.11
C LEU A 101 -10.06 19.14 0.53
N LEU A 102 -11.18 18.59 0.08
CA LEU A 102 -11.54 17.19 0.26
C LEU A 102 -11.27 16.43 -1.03
N TRP A 103 -10.88 15.16 -0.92
CA TRP A 103 -10.81 14.26 -2.06
C TRP A 103 -11.78 13.10 -1.85
N ILE A 104 -12.89 13.11 -2.57
CA ILE A 104 -13.89 12.04 -2.51
C ILE A 104 -13.56 11.02 -3.61
N PRO A 105 -13.19 9.78 -3.26
CA PRO A 105 -12.76 8.81 -4.25
C PRO A 105 -13.90 8.45 -5.20
N LYS A 106 -13.61 8.31 -6.49
CA LYS A 106 -14.61 7.92 -7.50
C LYS A 106 -15.30 6.59 -7.18
N SER A 107 -14.58 5.69 -6.50
CA SER A 107 -15.10 4.39 -6.05
C SER A 107 -16.13 4.48 -4.93
N LEU A 108 -16.30 5.64 -4.27
CA LEU A 108 -17.34 5.83 -3.28
C LEU A 108 -18.71 5.66 -3.94
N GLY A 109 -19.52 4.74 -3.42
CA GLY A 109 -20.82 4.40 -3.97
C GLY A 109 -20.81 3.34 -5.08
N GLU A 110 -19.66 2.89 -5.62
CA GLU A 110 -19.63 1.88 -6.69
C GLU A 110 -19.73 0.44 -6.16
N GLY A 111 -19.25 0.18 -4.94
CA GLY A 111 -19.31 -1.14 -4.32
C GLY A 111 -20.71 -1.50 -3.79
N LYS A 112 -21.01 -2.81 -3.68
CA LYS A 112 -22.22 -3.30 -3.01
C LYS A 112 -22.17 -3.09 -1.49
N ASN A 113 -20.98 -3.28 -0.90
CA ASN A 113 -20.72 -3.18 0.53
C ASN A 113 -19.60 -2.16 0.79
N GLN A 114 -19.86 -1.10 1.56
CA GLN A 114 -18.89 -0.02 1.84
C GLN A 114 -19.10 0.59 3.22
N LEU A 115 -18.00 0.87 3.94
CA LEU A 115 -18.02 1.61 5.19
C LEU A 115 -17.48 3.03 4.94
N LEU A 116 -18.30 4.03 5.26
CA LEU A 116 -17.87 5.42 5.33
C LEU A 116 -17.74 5.84 6.80
N LEU A 117 -16.55 6.30 7.18
CA LEU A 117 -16.29 6.90 8.49
C LEU A 117 -16.06 8.40 8.29
N PHE A 118 -16.73 9.23 9.07
CA PHE A 118 -16.52 10.67 9.02
C PHE A 118 -16.59 11.28 10.42
N ARG A 119 -15.78 12.32 10.62
CA ARG A 119 -15.72 13.09 11.86
C ARG A 119 -16.31 14.47 11.58
N LEU A 120 -17.25 14.90 12.39
CA LEU A 120 -17.76 16.27 12.33
C LEU A 120 -16.77 17.24 12.99
N PRO A 121 -16.82 18.56 12.67
CA PRO A 121 -16.02 19.57 13.35
C PRO A 121 -16.25 19.62 14.87
N SER A 122 -17.43 19.21 15.35
CA SER A 122 -17.73 19.00 16.78
C SER A 122 -16.85 17.93 17.45
N GLY A 123 -16.15 17.12 16.65
CA GLY A 123 -15.34 15.99 17.09
C GLY A 123 -16.06 14.65 17.06
N GLU A 124 -17.38 14.64 16.85
CA GLU A 124 -18.22 13.44 16.81
C GLU A 124 -17.89 12.57 15.60
N LEU A 125 -17.85 11.25 15.81
CA LEU A 125 -17.57 10.27 14.76
C LEU A 125 -18.85 9.56 14.34
N TYR A 126 -19.03 9.41 13.03
CA TYR A 126 -20.16 8.71 12.44
C TYR A 126 -19.69 7.60 11.51
N ALA A 127 -20.45 6.51 11.49
CA ALA A 127 -20.32 5.42 10.54
C ALA A 127 -21.56 5.36 9.66
N GLN A 128 -21.37 5.13 8.37
CA GLN A 128 -22.44 4.83 7.44
C GLN A 128 -22.08 3.58 6.65
N PHE A 129 -22.99 2.62 6.60
CA PHE A 129 -22.80 1.37 5.90
C PHE A 129 -23.63 1.35 4.63
N LYS A 130 -23.01 0.97 3.51
CA LYS A 130 -23.71 0.53 2.32
C LYS A 130 -23.80 -0.99 2.37
N SER A 131 -24.98 -1.59 2.25
CA SER A 131 -25.15 -3.03 2.16
C SER A 131 -26.00 -3.38 0.95
N ALA A 132 -25.58 -4.40 0.20
CA ALA A 132 -26.28 -4.89 -1.00
C ALA A 132 -26.64 -3.79 -2.02
N GLY A 133 -25.82 -2.73 -2.10
CA GLY A 133 -26.04 -1.59 -3.01
C GLY A 133 -26.79 -0.41 -2.41
N SER A 134 -27.29 -0.49 -1.18
CA SER A 134 -28.09 0.57 -0.54
C SER A 134 -27.40 1.15 0.69
N TRP A 135 -27.36 2.49 0.80
CA TRP A 135 -26.86 3.17 1.98
C TRP A 135 -27.85 3.11 3.13
N GLN A 136 -27.38 2.68 4.29
CA GLN A 136 -28.09 2.77 5.55
C GLN A 136 -27.93 4.18 6.15
N LYS A 137 -28.72 4.50 7.18
CA LYS A 137 -28.61 5.76 7.90
C LYS A 137 -27.25 5.83 8.61
N ALA A 138 -26.63 7.01 8.58
CA ALA A 138 -25.43 7.27 9.38
C ALA A 138 -25.74 7.16 10.88
N GLN A 139 -24.85 6.52 11.61
CA GLN A 139 -24.96 6.25 13.04
C GLN A 139 -23.78 6.90 13.77
N LEU A 140 -24.07 7.56 14.90
CA LEU A 140 -23.04 8.06 15.79
C LEU A 140 -22.26 6.86 16.36
N ILE A 141 -20.94 6.94 16.30
CA ILE A 141 -20.05 5.89 16.78
C ILE A 141 -19.74 6.13 18.24
N GLN A 142 -20.04 5.15 19.10
CA GLN A 142 -19.57 5.11 20.47
C GLN A 142 -18.47 4.07 20.64
N ARG A 143 -17.55 4.33 21.57
CA ARG A 143 -16.43 3.43 21.86
C ARG A 143 -16.94 2.05 22.33
N GLY A 144 -16.44 0.99 21.71
CA GLY A 144 -16.81 -0.39 22.00
C GLY A 144 -18.21 -0.78 21.51
N GLN A 145 -18.95 0.14 20.89
CA GLN A 145 -20.24 -0.16 20.31
C GLN A 145 -20.06 -1.06 19.09
N VAL A 146 -20.84 -2.13 19.03
CA VAL A 146 -20.93 -3.02 17.88
C VAL A 146 -22.07 -2.55 16.99
N LEU A 147 -21.76 -2.23 15.74
CA LEU A 147 -22.69 -1.81 14.71
C LEU A 147 -22.86 -2.94 13.70
N GLU A 148 -24.11 -3.22 13.36
CA GLU A 148 -24.46 -4.17 12.31
C GLU A 148 -24.14 -3.57 10.94
N THR A 149 -23.30 -4.27 10.16
CA THR A 149 -22.89 -3.78 8.83
C THR A 149 -23.93 -4.11 7.75
N GLY A 150 -24.75 -5.12 8.00
CA GLY A 150 -25.60 -5.75 6.99
C GLY A 150 -24.83 -6.59 5.98
N TRP A 151 -23.56 -6.94 6.23
CA TRP A 151 -22.73 -7.77 5.36
C TRP A 151 -22.58 -9.17 5.97
N MET A 152 -23.47 -10.10 5.63
CA MET A 152 -23.46 -11.45 6.23
C MET A 152 -23.35 -11.36 7.77
N ASP A 153 -22.34 -11.99 8.37
CA ASP A 153 -22.10 -11.98 9.82
C ASP A 153 -21.07 -10.94 10.29
N PHE A 154 -20.63 -10.03 9.41
CA PHE A 154 -19.64 -9.03 9.77
C PHE A 154 -20.25 -7.92 10.65
N LYS A 155 -19.55 -7.61 11.74
CA LYS A 155 -19.88 -6.50 12.63
C LYS A 155 -18.73 -5.52 12.70
N PHE A 156 -19.06 -4.24 12.84
CA PHE A 156 -18.08 -3.19 13.00
C PHE A 156 -18.07 -2.73 14.46
N SER A 157 -16.88 -2.52 15.02
CA SER A 157 -16.77 -1.84 16.31
C SER A 157 -15.60 -0.86 16.27
N PHE A 158 -15.78 0.25 16.98
CA PHE A 158 -14.79 1.30 17.06
C PHE A 158 -14.16 1.32 18.45
N ASN A 159 -12.84 1.13 18.52
CA ASN A 159 -12.14 1.01 19.80
C ASN A 159 -11.55 2.32 20.29
N ASN A 160 -10.85 3.07 19.43
CA ASN A 160 -10.22 4.32 19.81
C ASN A 160 -9.88 5.16 18.57
N LEU A 161 -9.92 6.49 18.72
CA LEU A 161 -9.33 7.43 17.76
C LEU A 161 -8.14 8.09 18.47
N VAL A 162 -6.93 7.82 17.98
CA VAL A 162 -5.72 8.48 18.46
C VAL A 162 -5.49 9.70 17.56
N GLN A 163 -5.69 10.89 18.12
CA GLN A 163 -5.33 12.14 17.45
C GLN A 163 -3.80 12.31 17.57
N ASP A 164 -3.17 12.80 16.51
CA ASP A 164 -1.72 13.03 16.46
C ASP A 164 -0.87 11.79 16.79
N SER A 165 -1.30 10.63 16.29
CA SER A 165 -0.59 9.38 16.54
C SER A 165 0.81 9.41 15.91
N LYS A 166 1.82 9.19 16.74
CA LYS A 166 3.18 8.88 16.28
C LYS A 166 3.40 7.38 16.40
N ILE A 167 3.90 6.76 15.33
CA ILE A 167 4.35 5.36 15.40
C ILE A 167 5.65 5.36 16.20
N GLU A 168 5.60 4.81 17.41
CA GLU A 168 6.78 4.59 18.23
C GLU A 168 7.06 3.10 18.34
N ARG A 169 8.31 2.71 18.07
CA ARG A 169 8.77 1.33 18.14
C ARG A 169 9.74 1.19 19.31
N ASN A 170 9.36 0.36 20.28
CA ASN A 170 10.15 0.10 21.47
C ASN A 170 10.77 -1.30 21.39
N PHE A 171 12.07 -1.40 21.65
CA PHE A 171 12.79 -2.66 21.72
C PHE A 171 13.05 -3.02 23.19
N LYS A 172 12.75 -4.25 23.56
CA LYS A 172 12.98 -4.77 24.92
C LYS A 172 13.80 -6.04 24.82
N GLU A 173 14.82 -6.12 25.65
CA GLU A 173 15.60 -7.34 25.80
C GLU A 173 14.72 -8.43 26.44
N VAL A 174 14.77 -9.64 25.87
CA VAL A 174 14.00 -10.80 26.37
C VAL A 174 14.99 -11.93 26.66
N LYS A 175 14.93 -12.48 27.87
CA LYS A 175 15.70 -13.67 28.22
C LYS A 175 15.08 -14.90 27.57
N LEU A 176 15.86 -15.62 26.76
CA LEU A 176 15.38 -16.82 26.07
C LEU A 176 15.48 -18.06 26.97
N PRO A 177 14.39 -18.83 27.14
CA PRO A 177 14.46 -20.16 27.73
C PRO A 177 15.39 -21.07 26.90
N LYS A 178 16.15 -21.95 27.56
CA LYS A 178 17.03 -22.91 26.87
C LYS A 178 16.22 -23.76 25.89
N GLY A 179 16.67 -23.84 24.64
CA GLY A 179 16.07 -24.68 23.61
C GLY A 179 14.85 -24.09 22.89
N GLN A 180 14.49 -22.83 23.16
CA GLN A 180 13.44 -22.12 22.41
C GLN A 180 14.05 -21.11 21.45
N GLU A 181 13.48 -21.00 20.24
CA GLU A 181 13.78 -19.89 19.34
C GLU A 181 13.20 -18.60 19.90
N GLY A 182 14.02 -17.56 19.94
CA GLY A 182 13.63 -16.24 20.41
C GLY A 182 12.90 -15.41 19.37
N PRO A 183 12.37 -14.24 19.76
CA PRO A 183 11.89 -13.27 18.79
C PRO A 183 13.05 -12.86 17.87
N PRO A 184 12.76 -12.35 16.65
CA PRO A 184 13.79 -11.89 15.74
C PRO A 184 14.74 -10.90 16.43
N PRO A 185 16.06 -11.05 16.26
CA PRO A 185 17.03 -10.16 16.88
C PRO A 185 16.88 -8.74 16.34
N ALA A 186 17.34 -7.77 17.14
CA ALA A 186 17.48 -6.38 16.75
C ALA A 186 18.91 -5.90 17.05
N LEU A 187 19.39 -4.93 16.27
CA LEU A 187 20.66 -4.26 16.46
C LEU A 187 20.45 -2.92 17.14
N HIS A 188 21.23 -2.64 18.18
CA HIS A 188 21.41 -1.30 18.72
C HIS A 188 22.63 -0.67 18.06
N LEU A 189 22.42 0.39 17.30
CA LEU A 189 23.42 1.00 16.45
C LEU A 189 23.77 2.39 16.97
N HIS A 190 25.05 2.59 17.28
CA HIS A 190 25.60 3.88 17.70
C HIS A 190 26.41 4.46 16.55
N LEU A 191 25.99 5.63 16.06
CA LEU A 191 26.71 6.37 15.03
C LEU A 191 27.32 7.62 15.64
N ALA A 192 28.59 7.91 15.28
CA ALA A 192 29.28 9.09 15.77
C ALA A 192 30.15 9.72 14.69
N ARG A 193 30.10 11.05 14.54
CA ARG A 193 30.96 11.82 13.64
C ARG A 193 31.06 13.26 14.10
N GLY A 194 32.28 13.81 14.14
CA GLY A 194 32.50 15.24 14.44
C GLY A 194 31.97 15.70 15.81
N GLY A 195 31.89 14.80 16.79
CA GLY A 195 31.31 15.09 18.12
C GLY A 195 29.80 14.83 18.22
N GLU A 196 29.08 14.72 17.10
CA GLU A 196 27.69 14.29 17.09
C GLU A 196 27.58 12.78 17.30
N ARG A 197 26.55 12.36 18.05
CA ARG A 197 26.23 10.95 18.33
C ARG A 197 24.73 10.70 18.16
N GLN A 198 24.37 9.64 17.47
CA GLN A 198 23.00 9.16 17.33
C GLN A 198 22.91 7.67 17.65
N SER A 199 21.73 7.24 18.07
CA SER A 199 21.44 5.87 18.49
C SER A 199 20.14 5.41 17.84
N HIS A 200 20.17 4.27 17.15
CA HIS A 200 19.00 3.69 16.50
C HIS A 200 18.89 2.20 16.82
N TRP A 201 17.66 1.71 16.97
CA TRP A 201 17.38 0.29 16.99
C TRP A 201 16.87 -0.16 15.62
N LEU A 202 17.36 -1.30 15.14
CA LEU A 202 17.01 -1.88 13.85
C LEU A 202 16.64 -3.35 14.02
N GLY A 203 15.41 -3.72 13.73
CA GLY A 203 14.98 -5.10 13.52
C GLY A 203 15.42 -5.64 12.16
N ARG A 204 15.41 -6.97 11.99
CA ARG A 204 15.76 -7.60 10.72
C ARG A 204 14.79 -7.19 9.60
N GLY A 205 15.33 -6.68 8.49
CA GLY A 205 14.61 -6.13 7.35
C GLY A 205 14.39 -4.62 7.42
N GLU A 206 14.82 -3.95 8.49
CA GLU A 206 14.65 -2.51 8.64
C GLU A 206 15.85 -1.71 8.13
N GLN A 207 15.57 -0.46 7.76
CA GLN A 207 16.56 0.55 7.42
C GLN A 207 16.27 1.85 8.16
N VAL A 208 17.32 2.59 8.48
CA VAL A 208 17.25 3.92 9.06
C VAL A 208 18.16 4.87 8.29
N GLU A 209 17.69 6.09 8.13
CA GLU A 209 18.51 7.20 7.66
C GLU A 209 18.98 8.01 8.86
N ALA A 210 20.30 8.15 9.00
CA ALA A 210 20.93 8.88 10.09
C ALA A 210 21.77 10.03 9.51
N ARG A 211 21.45 11.26 9.91
CA ARG A 211 22.17 12.45 9.48
C ARG A 211 23.17 12.86 10.55
N LEU A 212 24.45 12.90 10.19
CA LEU A 212 25.55 13.31 11.08
C LEU A 212 26.35 14.41 10.40
N GLY A 213 26.16 15.63 10.89
CA GLY A 213 26.59 16.88 10.28
C GLY A 213 26.01 17.08 8.87
N ASP A 214 26.90 17.13 7.90
CA ASP A 214 26.62 17.36 6.48
C ASP A 214 26.33 16.08 5.67
N LYS A 215 26.49 14.89 6.28
CA LYS A 215 26.30 13.61 5.58
C LYS A 215 25.09 12.85 6.11
N THR A 216 24.45 12.18 5.17
CA THR A 216 23.37 11.23 5.40
C THR A 216 23.92 9.81 5.24
N TYR A 217 23.63 8.96 6.22
CA TYR A 217 23.98 7.54 6.21
C TYR A 217 22.68 6.73 6.15
N GLN A 218 22.60 5.79 5.21
CA GLN A 218 21.55 4.77 5.21
C GLN A 218 22.13 3.49 5.81
N VAL A 219 21.51 3.00 6.87
CA VAL A 219 21.94 1.80 7.58
C VAL A 219 20.79 0.82 7.61
N ALA A 220 21.01 -0.36 7.05
CA ALA A 220 20.01 -1.43 7.02
C ALA A 220 20.53 -2.66 7.77
N TYR A 221 19.63 -3.33 8.49
CA TYR A 221 19.89 -4.62 9.09
C TYR A 221 19.05 -5.68 8.39
N GLY A 222 19.69 -6.69 7.80
CA GLY A 222 18.98 -7.71 7.06
C GLY A 222 19.85 -8.90 6.71
N LEU A 223 19.30 -9.81 5.93
CA LEU A 223 20.07 -10.88 5.32
C LEU A 223 21.04 -10.29 4.30
N LYS A 224 22.22 -10.90 4.16
CA LYS A 224 23.17 -10.53 3.12
C LYS A 224 22.52 -10.73 1.75
N SER A 225 22.28 -9.64 1.03
CA SER A 225 21.82 -9.70 -0.36
C SER A 225 22.92 -10.29 -1.24
N LYS A 226 22.53 -11.19 -2.14
CA LYS A 226 23.39 -11.69 -3.21
C LYS A 226 22.81 -11.28 -4.55
N PRO A 227 23.60 -10.67 -5.45
CA PRO A 227 23.12 -10.39 -6.79
C PRO A 227 22.80 -11.70 -7.52
N LEU A 228 21.68 -11.72 -8.24
CA LEU A 228 21.23 -12.90 -8.97
C LEU A 228 21.98 -13.07 -10.31
N GLY A 229 22.58 -11.99 -10.83
CA GLY A 229 23.33 -11.99 -12.09
C GLY A 229 22.45 -11.83 -13.34
N PHE A 230 21.21 -11.39 -13.16
CA PHE A 230 20.28 -11.02 -14.22
C PHE A 230 19.33 -9.94 -13.69
N ASP A 231 18.75 -9.18 -14.60
CA ASP A 231 17.67 -8.24 -14.31
C ASP A 231 16.34 -8.78 -14.84
N LEU A 232 15.26 -8.41 -14.16
CA LEU A 232 13.90 -8.80 -14.50
C LEU A 232 12.98 -7.60 -14.41
N TYR A 233 12.12 -7.45 -15.40
CA TYR A 233 11.02 -6.51 -15.34
C TYR A 233 9.74 -7.15 -15.89
N LEU A 234 8.61 -6.81 -15.28
CA LEU A 234 7.30 -7.30 -15.72
C LEU A 234 6.87 -6.52 -16.96
N LYS A 235 6.59 -7.24 -18.05
CA LYS A 235 6.01 -6.68 -19.27
C LYS A 235 4.49 -6.70 -19.21
N ASP A 236 3.95 -7.86 -18.84
CA ASP A 236 2.51 -8.07 -18.75
C ASP A 236 2.20 -9.16 -17.71
N PHE A 237 1.01 -9.09 -17.13
CA PHE A 237 0.50 -10.10 -16.21
C PHE A 237 -0.87 -10.56 -16.67
N VAL A 238 -0.98 -11.84 -17.00
CA VAL A 238 -2.21 -12.44 -17.51
C VAL A 238 -2.80 -13.34 -16.43
N MET A 239 -4.10 -13.17 -16.17
CA MET A 239 -4.85 -13.99 -15.23
C MET A 239 -6.04 -14.64 -15.94
N GLY A 240 -6.05 -15.96 -16.02
CA GLY A 240 -7.20 -16.73 -16.48
C GLY A 240 -8.27 -16.83 -15.40
N HIS A 241 -9.53 -16.93 -15.79
CA HIS A 241 -10.65 -17.15 -14.88
C HIS A 241 -11.41 -18.43 -15.22
N TYR A 242 -11.96 -19.10 -14.20
CA TYR A 242 -12.90 -20.21 -14.45
C TYR A 242 -14.17 -19.68 -15.13
N PRO A 243 -14.67 -20.33 -16.19
CA PRO A 243 -15.87 -19.90 -16.90
C PRO A 243 -17.06 -19.66 -15.96
N GLY A 244 -17.65 -18.48 -16.03
CA GLY A 244 -18.81 -18.10 -15.21
C GLY A 244 -18.47 -17.65 -13.78
N THR A 245 -17.19 -17.55 -13.42
CA THR A 245 -16.73 -17.02 -12.12
C THR A 245 -15.72 -15.89 -12.31
N GLN A 246 -15.36 -15.22 -11.21
CA GLN A 246 -14.20 -14.32 -11.17
C GLN A 246 -12.98 -14.99 -10.50
N ASP A 247 -13.06 -16.29 -10.23
CA ASP A 247 -12.00 -17.03 -9.56
C ASP A 247 -10.83 -17.29 -10.52
N PRO A 248 -9.58 -17.03 -10.10
CA PRO A 248 -8.42 -17.23 -10.95
C PRO A 248 -8.21 -18.72 -11.24
N SER A 249 -8.07 -19.07 -12.52
CA SER A 249 -7.78 -20.43 -12.96
C SER A 249 -6.31 -20.65 -13.31
N ASP A 250 -5.62 -19.60 -13.77
CA ASP A 250 -4.18 -19.61 -14.05
C ASP A 250 -3.63 -18.17 -13.98
N TYR A 251 -2.32 -18.06 -13.83
CA TYR A 251 -1.61 -16.79 -13.83
C TYR A 251 -0.24 -16.92 -14.50
N GLU A 252 0.07 -15.93 -15.33
CA GLU A 252 1.28 -15.87 -16.13
C GLU A 252 1.91 -14.48 -16.00
N SER A 253 3.18 -14.44 -15.61
CA SER A 253 4.00 -13.22 -15.69
C SER A 253 4.86 -13.27 -16.94
N HIS A 254 4.60 -12.38 -17.89
CA HIS A 254 5.47 -12.15 -19.03
C HIS A 254 6.57 -11.18 -18.60
N VAL A 255 7.81 -11.64 -18.59
CA VAL A 255 8.94 -10.88 -18.05
C VAL A 255 9.99 -10.64 -19.13
N GLY A 256 10.56 -9.43 -19.13
CA GLY A 256 11.83 -9.17 -19.79
C GLY A 256 12.96 -9.63 -18.88
N PHE A 257 13.75 -10.58 -19.36
CA PHE A 257 14.91 -11.14 -18.67
C PHE A 257 16.19 -10.65 -19.34
N PHE A 258 17.04 -9.97 -18.57
CA PHE A 258 18.35 -9.51 -19.04
C PHE A 258 19.47 -10.27 -18.34
N ASP A 259 20.23 -11.07 -19.11
CA ASP A 259 21.38 -11.81 -18.63
C ASP A 259 22.60 -10.89 -18.54
N GLN A 260 23.00 -10.50 -17.33
CA GLN A 260 24.15 -9.59 -17.15
C GLN A 260 25.49 -10.21 -17.57
N LYS A 261 25.60 -11.56 -17.58
CA LYS A 261 26.85 -12.23 -17.98
C LYS A 261 27.00 -12.30 -19.49
N LYS A 262 25.89 -12.47 -20.20
CA LYS A 262 25.87 -12.59 -21.67
C LYS A 262 25.58 -11.27 -22.37
N GLY A 263 25.00 -10.29 -21.67
CA GLY A 263 24.52 -9.04 -22.26
C GLY A 263 23.31 -9.25 -23.18
N GLU A 264 22.53 -10.31 -22.96
CA GLU A 264 21.41 -10.70 -23.80
C GLU A 264 20.08 -10.44 -23.08
N GLU A 265 19.13 -9.86 -23.81
CA GLU A 265 17.75 -9.69 -23.36
C GLU A 265 16.83 -10.67 -24.08
N ARG A 266 15.90 -11.29 -23.34
CA ARG A 266 14.87 -12.16 -23.90
C ARG A 266 13.57 -12.05 -23.12
N GLU A 267 12.49 -12.46 -23.75
CA GLU A 267 11.19 -12.58 -23.09
C GLU A 267 11.03 -14.00 -22.55
N GLU A 268 10.54 -14.09 -21.32
CA GLU A 268 10.27 -15.35 -20.62
C GLU A 268 8.87 -15.28 -20.01
N VAL A 269 8.27 -16.45 -19.78
CA VAL A 269 6.98 -16.57 -19.11
C VAL A 269 7.16 -17.39 -17.83
N ILE A 270 6.68 -16.84 -16.71
CA ILE A 270 6.64 -17.54 -15.42
C ILE A 270 5.18 -17.81 -15.08
N ALA A 271 4.78 -19.08 -15.05
CA ALA A 271 3.40 -19.49 -14.78
C ALA A 271 3.30 -20.37 -13.53
N MET A 272 2.07 -20.60 -13.03
CA MET A 272 1.79 -21.35 -11.79
C MET A 272 2.50 -22.72 -11.73
N ASN A 273 2.58 -23.42 -12.85
CA ASN A 273 3.22 -24.73 -12.96
C ASN A 273 4.47 -24.74 -13.86
N GLN A 274 4.94 -23.57 -14.28
CA GLN A 274 6.10 -23.41 -15.17
C GLN A 274 7.04 -22.33 -14.63
N PRO A 275 7.93 -22.69 -13.68
CA PRO A 275 8.91 -21.75 -13.17
C PRO A 275 10.01 -21.47 -14.20
N LEU A 276 10.51 -20.23 -14.23
CA LEU A 276 11.71 -19.91 -14.99
C LEU A 276 12.93 -20.49 -14.28
N VAL A 277 13.72 -21.28 -15.01
CA VAL A 277 14.93 -21.92 -14.49
C VAL A 277 16.15 -21.31 -15.16
N TYR A 278 17.04 -20.70 -14.38
CA TYR A 278 18.26 -20.09 -14.90
C TYR A 278 19.40 -20.18 -13.87
N GLY A 279 20.58 -20.65 -14.29
CA GLY A 279 21.77 -20.66 -13.44
C GLY A 279 21.65 -21.46 -12.13
N GLY A 280 20.80 -22.50 -12.10
CA GLY A 280 20.48 -23.28 -10.90
C GLY A 280 19.44 -22.64 -9.97
N LEU A 281 18.94 -21.45 -10.33
CA LEU A 281 17.82 -20.79 -9.66
C LEU A 281 16.50 -21.20 -10.34
N LYS A 282 15.44 -21.27 -9.54
CA LYS A 282 14.06 -21.42 -10.01
C LYS A 282 13.24 -20.24 -9.50
N LEU A 283 12.60 -19.53 -10.42
CA LEU A 283 11.71 -18.43 -10.11
C LEU A 283 10.27 -18.89 -10.27
N PHE A 284 9.52 -18.79 -9.18
CA PHE A 284 8.12 -19.19 -9.12
C PHE A 284 7.24 -17.96 -8.97
N GLN A 285 6.08 -17.98 -9.60
CA GLN A 285 5.03 -17.03 -9.27
C GLN A 285 4.54 -17.31 -7.85
N ALA A 286 4.68 -16.34 -6.95
CA ALA A 286 4.30 -16.49 -5.55
C ALA A 286 3.00 -15.74 -5.21
N SER A 287 2.81 -14.55 -5.77
CA SER A 287 1.61 -13.73 -5.59
C SER A 287 1.52 -12.70 -6.70
N TYR A 288 0.39 -12.01 -6.82
CA TYR A 288 0.21 -10.89 -7.72
C TYR A 288 -0.68 -9.83 -7.09
N GLN A 289 -0.67 -8.64 -7.66
CA GLN A 289 -1.60 -7.57 -7.31
C GLN A 289 -2.04 -6.87 -8.58
N LEU A 290 -3.34 -7.01 -8.89
CA LEU A 290 -3.99 -6.28 -9.97
C LEU A 290 -4.46 -4.93 -9.45
N ASN A 291 -4.05 -3.86 -10.11
CA ASN A 291 -4.39 -2.50 -9.72
C ASN A 291 -5.21 -1.82 -10.82
N PRO A 292 -6.54 -1.65 -10.65
CA PRO A 292 -7.38 -0.98 -11.65
C PRO A 292 -6.94 0.46 -12.00
N ASN A 293 -6.16 1.10 -11.12
CA ASN A 293 -5.72 2.50 -11.25
C ASN A 293 -4.18 2.65 -11.29
N GLY A 294 -3.44 1.54 -11.40
CA GLY A 294 -1.97 1.52 -11.29
C GLY A 294 -1.34 0.43 -12.15
N PRO A 295 0.00 0.32 -12.16
CA PRO A 295 0.66 -0.84 -12.76
C PRO A 295 0.33 -2.09 -11.95
N ASP A 296 0.23 -3.23 -12.63
CA ASP A 296 0.13 -4.54 -12.01
C ASP A 296 1.48 -4.99 -11.47
N TRP A 297 1.47 -5.82 -10.44
CA TRP A 297 2.67 -6.27 -9.75
C TRP A 297 2.67 -7.79 -9.67
N SER A 298 3.82 -8.36 -9.95
CA SER A 298 4.09 -9.78 -9.79
C SER A 298 5.10 -9.96 -8.66
N VAL A 299 4.79 -10.87 -7.73
CA VAL A 299 5.68 -11.27 -6.65
C VAL A 299 6.25 -12.64 -7.01
N LEU A 300 7.56 -12.69 -7.21
CA LEU A 300 8.28 -13.91 -7.54
C LEU A 300 9.02 -14.43 -6.31
N SER A 301 8.99 -15.75 -6.12
CA SER A 301 9.84 -16.45 -5.15
C SER A 301 11.02 -17.07 -5.87
N VAL A 302 12.22 -16.89 -5.33
CA VAL A 302 13.46 -17.43 -5.90
C VAL A 302 13.98 -18.56 -5.02
N SER A 303 14.20 -19.71 -5.62
CA SER A 303 14.75 -20.89 -4.95
C SER A 303 16.08 -21.32 -5.57
N TYR A 304 17.02 -21.74 -4.73
CA TYR A 304 18.30 -22.34 -5.11
C TYR A 304 18.46 -23.67 -4.38
N ASP A 305 18.38 -24.79 -5.11
CA ASP A 305 18.50 -26.15 -4.54
C ASP A 305 19.44 -27.04 -5.37
N PRO A 306 20.77 -26.93 -5.17
CA PRO A 306 21.72 -27.80 -5.86
C PRO A 306 21.62 -29.27 -5.40
N GLY A 307 21.01 -29.53 -4.25
CA GLY A 307 20.85 -30.87 -3.68
C GLY A 307 19.66 -31.65 -4.24
N ILE A 308 18.87 -31.04 -5.13
CA ILE A 308 17.62 -31.63 -5.63
C ILE A 308 17.85 -32.99 -6.31
N VAL A 309 18.97 -33.16 -7.01
CA VAL A 309 19.35 -34.42 -7.67
C VAL A 309 19.51 -35.54 -6.64
N PHE A 310 20.16 -35.27 -5.51
CA PHE A 310 20.35 -36.27 -4.44
C PHE A 310 19.03 -36.63 -3.75
N LYS A 311 18.12 -35.66 -3.58
CA LYS A 311 16.78 -35.92 -3.04
C LYS A 311 16.00 -36.87 -3.95
N TYR A 312 15.98 -36.61 -5.27
CA TYR A 312 15.33 -37.51 -6.22
C TYR A 312 15.98 -38.88 -6.28
N LEU A 313 17.32 -38.95 -6.25
CA LEU A 313 18.03 -40.23 -6.22
C LEU A 313 17.66 -41.06 -4.98
N GLY A 314 17.62 -40.43 -3.80
CA GLY A 314 17.17 -41.09 -2.57
C GLY A 314 15.73 -41.60 -2.67
N SER A 315 14.82 -40.79 -3.22
CA SER A 315 13.43 -41.20 -3.46
C SER A 315 13.33 -42.40 -4.42
N ILE A 316 14.12 -42.41 -5.49
CA ILE A 316 14.18 -43.56 -6.43
C ILE A 316 14.66 -44.81 -5.70
N ILE A 317 15.71 -44.72 -4.88
CA ILE A 317 16.23 -45.84 -4.09
C ILE A 317 15.16 -46.38 -3.12
N LEU A 318 14.40 -45.50 -2.46
CA LEU A 318 13.30 -45.91 -1.58
C LEU A 318 12.19 -46.63 -2.34
N VAL A 319 11.78 -46.11 -3.49
CA VAL A 319 10.76 -46.75 -4.35
C VAL A 319 11.25 -48.12 -4.82
N LEU A 320 12.50 -48.21 -5.30
CA LEU A 320 13.10 -49.47 -5.73
C LEU A 320 13.22 -50.47 -4.57
N GLY A 321 13.65 -50.04 -3.38
CA GLY A 321 13.71 -50.88 -2.19
C GLY A 321 12.33 -51.42 -1.80
N THR A 322 11.29 -50.58 -1.92
CA THR A 322 9.90 -50.98 -1.65
C THR A 322 9.43 -52.03 -2.66
N ILE A 323 9.65 -51.79 -3.96
CA ILE A 323 9.36 -52.76 -5.03
C ILE A 323 10.09 -54.08 -4.76
N LEU A 324 11.40 -54.03 -4.45
CA LEU A 324 12.22 -55.20 -4.14
C LEU A 324 11.61 -56.04 -3.01
N ILE A 325 11.20 -55.39 -1.90
CA ILE A 325 10.58 -56.08 -0.76
C ILE A 325 9.31 -56.82 -1.17
N PHE A 326 8.42 -56.21 -1.97
CA PHE A 326 7.18 -56.84 -2.40
C PHE A 326 7.41 -58.02 -3.35
N PHE A 327 8.32 -57.89 -4.32
CA PHE A 327 8.60 -58.96 -5.29
C PHE A 327 9.39 -60.12 -4.69
N PHE A 328 10.42 -59.86 -3.87
CA PHE A 328 11.20 -60.94 -3.25
C PHE A 328 10.39 -61.69 -2.19
N ARG A 329 9.45 -61.04 -1.48
CA ARG A 329 8.55 -61.74 -0.54
C ARG A 329 7.59 -62.70 -1.26
N GLY A 330 7.17 -62.40 -2.49
CA GLY A 330 6.39 -63.33 -3.32
C GLY A 330 7.19 -64.54 -3.81
N ILE A 331 8.48 -64.37 -4.07
CA ILE A 331 9.39 -65.44 -4.52
C ILE A 331 9.76 -66.39 -3.35
N PHE A 332 10.07 -65.85 -2.17
CA PHE A 332 10.41 -66.66 -0.98
C PHE A 332 9.19 -67.34 -0.32
N SER A 333 7.98 -66.81 -0.53
CA SER A 333 6.73 -67.46 -0.09
C SER A 333 6.47 -68.77 -0.86
N LYS A 334 6.72 -68.78 -2.18
CA LYS A 334 6.56 -69.98 -3.03
C LYS A 334 7.62 -71.06 -2.82
N ALA A 335 8.75 -70.74 -2.19
CA ALA A 335 9.81 -71.70 -1.88
C ALA A 335 9.59 -72.45 -0.54
N ARG A 336 8.51 -72.14 0.19
CA ARG A 336 8.15 -72.75 1.49
C ARG A 336 6.83 -73.55 1.50
N SER A 337 6.14 -73.70 0.37
CA SER A 337 5.06 -74.69 0.18
C SER A 337 5.57 -75.84 -0.67
#